data_AF-M9R8R8-F1
#
_entry.id   AF-M9R8R8-F1
#
_cell.length_a   1.000
_cell.length_b   1.000
_cell.length_c   1.000
_cell.angle_alpha   90.00
_cell.angle_beta   90.00
_cell.angle_gamma   90.00
#
_symmetry.space_group_name_H-M   'P 1'
#
loop_
_entity.id
_entity.type
_entity.pdbx_description
1 polymer ?
#
loop_
_entity_poly.entity_id
_entity_poly.type
_entity_poly.pdbx_seq_one_letter_code
_entity_poly.pdbx_strand_id
1 'polypeptide(L)' 'MATLAYLLIALIALLHIYTMRSEMFAWETRGPKVFRTLPTDMFPKTKAMAANQGLYSGFLAAGLIWSLLVSGPM' A
#
# COMPACT_ATOMS: atom_id res chain seq x y z
N MET A 1 13.41 -1.14 -23.24
CA MET A 1 13.44 -1.95 -21.99
C MET A 1 13.21 -1.10 -20.74
N ALA A 2 13.88 0.04 -20.56
CA ALA A 2 13.71 0.89 -19.36
C ALA A 2 12.30 1.49 -19.19
N THR A 3 11.61 1.89 -20.27
CA THR A 3 10.28 2.52 -20.18
C THR A 3 9.21 1.63 -19.56
N LEU A 4 9.19 0.34 -19.92
CA LEU A 4 8.25 -0.60 -19.32
C LEU A 4 8.53 -0.79 -17.83
N ALA A 5 9.81 -0.87 -17.44
CA ALA A 5 10.19 -0.97 -16.03
C ALA A 5 9.73 0.26 -15.24
N TYR A 6 9.92 1.48 -15.76
CA TYR A 6 9.44 2.71 -15.11
C TYR A 6 7.92 2.74 -14.96
N LEU A 7 7.17 2.31 -15.99
CA LEU A 7 5.70 2.21 -15.91
C LEU A 7 5.25 1.20 -14.85
N LEU A 8 5.91 0.04 -14.77
CA LEU A 8 5.62 -0.98 -13.75
C LEU A 8 5.96 -0.49 -12.35
N ILE A 9 7.11 0.17 -12.15
CA ILE A 9 7.50 0.75 -10.86
C ILE A 9 6.45 1.79 -10.43
N ALA A 10 6.05 2.70 -11.32
CA ALA A 10 5.02 3.69 -11.02
C ALA A 10 3.67 3.04 -10.66
N LEU A 11 3.25 2.02 -11.42
CA LEU A 11 2.03 1.27 -11.13
C LEU A 11 2.09 0.58 -9.75
N ILE A 12 3.21 -0.08 -9.43
CA ILE A 12 3.39 -0.77 -8.15
C ILE A 12 3.43 0.23 -7.00
N ALA A 13 4.07 1.40 -7.17
CA ALA A 13 4.06 2.45 -6.16
C ALA A 13 2.64 2.96 -5.87
N LEU A 14 1.82 3.16 -6.91
CA LEU A 14 0.42 3.55 -6.78
C LEU A 14 -0.41 2.47 -6.06
N LEU A 15 -0.18 1.20 -6.37
CA LEU A 15 -0.84 0.08 -5.67
C LEU A 15 -0.50 0.09 -4.17
N HIS A 16 0.76 0.33 -3.80
CA HIS A 16 1.15 0.41 -2.40
C HIS A 16 0.53 1.61 -1.68
N ILE A 17 0.42 2.77 -2.33
CA ILE A 17 -0.29 3.93 -1.76
C ILE A 17 -1.78 3.61 -1.56
N TYR A 18 -2.41 2.93 -2.52
CA TYR A 18 -3.81 2.53 -2.42
C TYR A 18 -4.04 1.57 -1.24
N THR A 19 -3.17 0.57 -1.08
CA THR A 19 -3.23 -0.40 0.03
C THR A 19 -2.96 0.30 1.36
N MET A 20 -1.90 1.12 1.46
CA MET A 20 -1.61 1.93 2.64
C MET A 20 -2.83 2.75 3.07
N ARG A 21 -3.48 3.44 2.13
CA ARG A 21 -4.67 4.25 2.44
C ARG A 21 -5.81 3.39 2.97
N SER A 22 -5.99 2.21 2.39
CA SER A 22 -7.07 1.29 2.75
C SER A 22 -6.84 0.68 4.14
N GLU A 23 -5.61 0.30 4.46
CA GLU A 23 -5.24 -0.38 5.71
C GLU A 23 -5.03 0.56 6.90
N MET A 24 -4.49 1.78 6.68
CA MET A 24 -4.29 2.74 7.77
C MET A 24 -5.55 3.54 8.10
N PHE A 25 -6.30 3.97 7.08
CA PHE A 25 -7.39 4.95 7.27
C PHE A 25 -8.78 4.37 7.08
N ALA A 26 -8.93 3.32 6.25
CA ALA A 26 -10.24 2.77 5.89
C ALA A 26 -10.48 1.34 6.39
N TRP A 27 -9.64 0.83 7.30
CA TRP A 27 -9.70 -0.56 7.75
C TRP A 27 -11.06 -0.94 8.33
N GLU A 28 -11.59 -0.17 9.28
CA GLU A 28 -12.88 -0.49 9.93
C GLU A 28 -14.10 -0.18 9.03
N THR A 29 -13.95 0.70 8.04
CA THR A 29 -15.10 1.17 7.24
C THR A 29 -15.22 0.46 5.89
N ARG A 30 -14.09 0.20 5.23
CA ARG A 30 -14.01 -0.45 3.92
C ARG A 30 -13.45 -1.87 4.00
N GLY A 31 -12.62 -2.17 5.01
CA GLY A 31 -12.07 -3.51 5.22
C GLY A 31 -13.14 -4.61 5.21
N PRO A 32 -14.29 -4.49 5.91
CA PRO A 32 -15.33 -5.51 5.88
C PRO A 32 -15.91 -5.79 4.48
N LYS A 33 -15.87 -4.81 3.57
CA LYS A 33 -16.37 -4.96 2.20
C LYS A 33 -15.38 -5.69 1.30
N VAL A 34 -14.08 -5.54 1.59
CA VAL A 34 -12.95 -6.13 0.85
C VAL A 34 -12.67 -7.55 1.36
N PHE A 35 -12.55 -7.71 2.68
CA PHE A 35 -12.22 -8.97 3.35
C PHE A 35 -13.48 -9.63 3.91
N ARG A 36 -14.37 -10.07 3.02
CA ARG A 36 -15.68 -10.68 3.39
C ARG A 36 -15.57 -11.97 4.21
N THR A 37 -14.40 -12.61 4.20
CA THR A 37 -14.11 -13.83 4.96
C THR A 37 -13.70 -13.55 6.40
N LEU A 38 -13.34 -12.30 6.75
CA LEU A 38 -13.00 -11.92 8.12
C LEU A 38 -14.26 -11.50 8.91
N PRO A 39 -14.43 -12.00 10.15
CA PRO A 39 -15.49 -11.53 11.05
C PRO A 39 -15.41 -10.02 11.29
N THR A 40 -16.56 -9.33 11.28
CA THR A 40 -16.61 -7.86 11.39
C THR A 40 -16.04 -7.34 12.72
N ASP A 41 -16.10 -8.13 13.79
CA ASP A 41 -15.56 -7.77 15.10
C ASP A 41 -14.01 -7.83 15.15
N MET A 42 -13.37 -8.42 14.15
CA MET A 42 -11.91 -8.47 14.04
C MET A 42 -11.32 -7.14 13.55
N PHE A 43 -12.06 -6.32 12.80
CA PHE A 43 -11.51 -5.08 12.24
C PHE A 43 -11.10 -4.07 13.31
N PRO A 44 -11.91 -3.80 14.36
CA PRO A 44 -11.47 -2.96 15.48
C PRO A 44 -10.27 -3.54 16.23
N LYS A 45 -10.26 -4.87 16.45
CA LYS A 45 -9.19 -5.57 17.19
C LYS A 45 -7.85 -5.56 16.44
N THR A 46 -7.88 -5.53 15.11
CA THR A 46 -6.70 -5.60 14.24
C THR A 46 -6.29 -4.26 13.65
N LYS A 47 -6.93 -3.15 14.05
CA LYS A 47 -6.65 -1.81 13.53
C LYS A 47 -5.16 -1.44 13.60
N ALA A 48 -4.50 -1.69 14.72
CA ALA A 48 -3.07 -1.38 14.89
C ALA A 48 -2.18 -2.23 13.97
N MET A 49 -2.53 -3.51 13.79
CA MET A 49 -1.83 -4.41 12.87
C MET A 49 -1.99 -3.93 11.42
N ALA A 50 -3.21 -3.59 11.00
CA ALA A 50 -3.48 -3.07 9.66
C ALA A 50 -2.77 -1.73 9.44
N ALA A 51 -2.75 -0.84 10.43
CA ALA A 51 -2.00 0.41 10.34
C ALA A 51 -0.50 0.19 10.14
N ASN A 52 0.08 -0.83 10.79
CA ASN A 52 1.48 -1.19 10.60
C ASN A 52 1.75 -1.79 9.20
N GLN A 53 0.83 -2.63 8.69
CA GLN A 53 0.90 -3.16 7.32
C GLN A 53 0.82 -2.04 6.27
N GLY A 54 -0.07 -1.08 6.49
CA GLY A 54 -0.19 0.07 5.61
C GLY A 54 1.04 0.98 5.68
N LEU A 55 1.61 1.21 6.87
CA LEU A 55 2.84 1.99 7.02
C LEU A 55 4.03 1.35 6.28
N TYR A 56 4.17 0.02 6.38
CA TYR A 56 5.15 -0.73 5.59
C TYR A 56 4.95 -0.51 4.09
N SER A 57 3.70 -0.61 3.60
CA SER A 57 3.37 -0.31 2.21
C SER A 57 3.72 1.13 1.82
N GLY A 58 3.53 2.09 2.73
CA GLY A 58 3.91 3.49 2.55
C GLY A 58 5.42 3.67 2.35
N PHE A 59 6.26 3.01 3.17
CA PHE A 59 7.70 3.04 2.99
C PHE A 59 8.14 2.41 1.67
N LEU A 60 7.52 1.30 1.25
CA LEU A 60 7.82 0.68 -0.04
C LEU A 60 7.47 1.62 -1.19
N ALA A 61 6.29 2.25 -1.15
CA ALA A 61 5.90 3.24 -2.15
C ALA A 61 6.88 4.42 -2.21
N ALA A 62 7.33 4.93 -1.06
CA ALA A 62 8.30 6.01 -1.00
C ALA A 62 9.64 5.61 -1.66
N GLY A 63 10.13 4.40 -1.41
CA GLY A 63 11.34 3.89 -2.04
C GLY A 63 11.21 3.72 -3.56
N LEU A 64 10.06 3.23 -4.04
CA LEU A 64 9.78 3.10 -5.47
C LEU A 64 9.62 4.45 -6.17
N ILE A 65 8.98 5.44 -5.53
CA ILE A 65 8.89 6.80 -6.08
C ILE A 65 10.27 7.44 -6.10
N TRP A 66 11.06 7.25 -5.05
CA TRP A 66 12.42 7.76 -4.99
C TRP A 66 13.28 7.22 -6.14
N SER A 67 13.19 5.93 -6.45
CA SER A 67 13.95 5.33 -7.56
C SER A 67 13.56 5.90 -8.94
N LEU A 68 12.31 6.37 -9.11
CA LEU A 68 11.88 7.06 -10.33
C LEU A 68 12.41 8.48 -10.46
N LEU A 69 12.69 9.14 -9.33
CA LEU A 69 13.08 10.55 -9.27
C LEU A 69 14.59 10.75 -9.26
N VAL A 70 15.36 9.77 -8.79
CA VAL A 70 16.81 9.89 -8.69
C VAL A 70 17.45 9.67 -10.08
N SER A 71 18.27 10.64 -10.50
CA SER A 71 19.07 10.59 -11.72
C SER A 71 20.38 9.82 -11.48
N GLY A 72 20.28 8.54 -11.11
CA GLY A 72 21.42 7.63 -10.94
C GLY A 72 21.27 6.42 -11.85
N PRO A 73 22.34 5.66 -12.13
CA PRO A 73 22.19 4.39 -12.82
C PRO A 73 21.30 3.47 -11.97
N MET A 74 20.19 3.03 -12.56
CA MET A 74 19.35 1.94 -12.07
C MET A 74 20.05 0.61 -12.29
#